data_AF-A0A9E4Y2K6-F1
#
_entry.id   AF-A0A9E4Y2K6-F1
#
_cell.length_a   1.000
_cell.length_b   1.000
_cell.length_c   1.000
_cell.angle_alpha   90.00
_cell.angle_beta   90.00
_cell.angle_gamma   90.00
#
_symmetry.space_group_name_H-M   'P 1'
#
loop_
_entity.id
_entity.type
_entity.pdbx_description
1 polymer ?
#
loop_
_entity_poly.entity_id
_entity_poly.type
_entity_poly.pdbx_seq_one_letter_code
_entity_poly.pdbx_strand_id
1 'polypeptide(L)'
;MPIYEYRCPDCGGASSFYLRTSQSTPPSQCQHCDGENLRRIFSSFAYVKSEGDKMSQLDPKYYKMVDQALARAPKDTDPEHHLRKMVPFSQAKETGEPYFKD
;
A
#
# COMPACT_ATOMS: atom_id res chain seq x y z
N MET A 1 -16.21 -19.92 5.08
CA MET A 1 -16.87 -19.04 6.09
C MET A 1 -15.79 -18.21 6.76
N PRO A 2 -15.97 -16.90 6.93
CA PRO A 2 -14.99 -16.08 7.63
C PRO A 2 -14.87 -16.53 9.08
N ILE A 3 -13.62 -16.65 9.56
CA ILE A 3 -13.32 -16.87 10.98
C ILE A 3 -13.42 -15.53 11.68
N TYR A 4 -14.09 -15.50 12.82
CA TYR A 4 -14.28 -14.30 13.62
C TYR A 4 -13.46 -14.38 14.89
N GLU A 5 -12.91 -13.24 15.28
CA GLU A 5 -12.22 -13.02 16.54
C GLU A 5 -12.95 -11.93 17.32
N TYR A 6 -12.66 -11.81 18.61
CA TYR A 6 -13.28 -10.82 19.48
C TYR A 6 -12.20 -9.93 20.06
N ARG A 7 -12.29 -8.64 19.74
CA ARG A 7 -11.35 -7.61 20.22
C ARG A 7 -11.98 -6.78 21.31
N CYS A 8 -11.29 -6.65 22.44
CA CYS A 8 -11.68 -5.71 23.48
C CYS A 8 -11.17 -4.31 23.12
N PRO A 9 -12.02 -3.27 23.12
CA PRO A 9 -11.58 -1.90 22.87
C PRO A 9 -10.79 -1.31 24.03
N ASP A 10 -10.98 -1.85 25.26
CA ASP A 10 -10.37 -1.30 26.48
C ASP A 10 -8.89 -1.72 26.62
N CYS A 11 -8.57 -3.01 26.37
CA CYS A 11 -7.17 -3.51 26.43
C CYS A 11 -6.53 -3.73 25.06
N GLY A 12 -7.32 -3.70 23.97
CA GLY A 12 -6.86 -3.93 22.61
C GLY A 12 -6.59 -5.40 22.25
N GLY A 13 -6.63 -6.33 23.21
CA GLY A 13 -6.40 -7.75 23.01
C GLY A 13 -7.47 -8.43 22.16
N ALA A 14 -7.06 -9.43 21.38
CA ALA A 14 -7.94 -10.25 20.54
C ALA A 14 -7.97 -11.69 21.05
N SER A 15 -9.17 -12.25 21.18
CA SER A 15 -9.43 -13.61 21.66
C SER A 15 -10.32 -14.36 20.66
N SER A 16 -9.99 -15.62 20.40
CA SER A 16 -10.78 -16.50 19.54
C SER A 16 -11.65 -17.43 20.38
N PHE A 17 -12.92 -17.59 19.99
CA PHE A 17 -13.87 -18.44 20.70
C PHE A 17 -14.51 -19.44 19.75
N TYR A 18 -14.54 -20.70 20.18
CA TYR A 18 -15.21 -21.75 19.43
C TYR A 18 -16.71 -21.73 19.71
N LEU A 19 -17.47 -21.20 18.75
CA LEU A 19 -18.92 -21.07 18.83
C LEU A 19 -19.57 -22.11 17.91
N ARG A 20 -20.49 -22.90 18.46
CA ARG A 20 -21.13 -24.03 17.75
C ARG A 20 -22.01 -23.57 16.59
N THR A 21 -22.55 -22.35 16.64
CA THR A 21 -23.32 -21.74 15.55
C THR A 21 -23.03 -20.25 15.47
N SER A 22 -23.24 -19.64 14.30
CA SER A 22 -22.93 -18.20 14.09
C SER A 22 -23.81 -17.24 14.90
N GLN A 23 -24.96 -17.72 15.38
CA GLN A 23 -25.94 -17.04 16.22
C GLN A 23 -25.79 -17.32 17.73
N SER A 24 -24.82 -18.15 18.16
CA SER A 24 -24.65 -18.40 19.59
C SER A 24 -24.19 -17.13 20.31
N THR A 25 -24.59 -16.99 21.57
CA THR A 25 -24.21 -15.87 22.42
C THR A 25 -22.69 -15.68 22.45
N PRO A 26 -22.17 -14.50 22.06
CA PRO A 26 -20.76 -14.21 22.20
C PRO A 26 -20.38 -14.19 23.69
N PRO A 27 -19.11 -14.47 24.03
CA PRO A 27 -18.63 -14.37 25.39
C PRO A 27 -18.77 -12.92 25.89
N SER A 28 -19.13 -12.79 27.17
CA SER A 28 -19.34 -11.49 27.80
C SER A 28 -18.06 -10.82 28.26
N GLN A 29 -16.97 -11.56 28.49
CA GLN A 29 -15.77 -11.04 29.14
C GLN A 29 -14.51 -11.27 28.33
N CYS A 30 -13.65 -10.25 28.28
CA CYS A 30 -12.34 -10.35 27.67
C CYS A 30 -11.40 -11.23 28.51
N GLN A 31 -10.72 -12.20 27.89
CA GLN A 31 -9.75 -13.07 28.56
C GLN A 31 -8.48 -12.35 29.07
N HIS A 32 -8.27 -11.08 28.72
CA HIS A 32 -7.08 -10.31 29.11
C HIS A 32 -7.33 -9.33 30.26
N CYS A 33 -8.52 -8.73 30.32
CA CYS A 33 -8.81 -7.64 31.27
C CYS A 33 -10.18 -7.75 31.94
N ASP A 34 -10.90 -8.86 31.72
CA ASP A 34 -12.26 -9.11 32.22
C ASP A 34 -13.32 -8.06 31.84
N GLY A 35 -12.98 -7.15 30.92
CA GLY A 35 -13.88 -6.12 30.43
C GLY A 35 -15.06 -6.71 29.66
N GLU A 36 -16.23 -6.09 29.82
CA GLU A 36 -17.49 -6.57 29.21
C GLU A 36 -17.66 -6.12 27.75
N ASN A 37 -16.82 -5.19 27.29
CA ASN A 37 -16.87 -4.66 25.94
C ASN A 37 -16.07 -5.56 25.00
N LEU A 38 -16.74 -6.46 24.28
CA LEU A 38 -16.12 -7.24 23.20
C LEU A 38 -16.77 -6.92 21.85
N ARG A 39 -15.94 -6.66 20.85
CA ARG A 39 -16.38 -6.43 19.47
C ARG A 39 -15.94 -7.58 18.58
N ARG A 40 -16.87 -8.12 17.80
CA ARG A 40 -16.58 -9.14 16.78
C ARG A 40 -15.82 -8.50 15.61
N ILE A 41 -14.65 -9.04 15.29
CA ILE A 41 -13.82 -8.64 14.15
C ILE A 41 -13.60 -9.84 13.23
N PHE A 42 -13.26 -9.58 11.97
CA PHE A 42 -12.77 -10.62 11.08
C PHE A 42 -11.34 -10.98 11.48
N SER A 43 -11.04 -12.28 11.54
CA SER A 43 -9.67 -12.75 11.69
C SER A 43 -8.81 -12.26 10.52
N SER A 44 -7.49 -12.15 10.72
CA SER A 44 -6.57 -11.83 9.64
C SER A 44 -6.67 -12.87 8.54
N PHE A 45 -6.85 -12.43 7.29
CA PHE A 45 -6.90 -13.32 6.13
C PHE A 45 -5.88 -12.87 5.08
N ALA A 46 -5.35 -13.83 4.33
CA ALA A 46 -4.56 -13.54 3.14
C ALA A 46 -5.52 -13.16 2.01
N TYR A 47 -5.20 -12.08 1.30
CA TYR A 47 -5.91 -11.68 0.08
C TYR A 47 -4.91 -11.50 -1.06
N VAL A 48 -5.38 -11.74 -2.29
CA VAL A 48 -4.56 -11.52 -3.49
C VAL A 48 -4.47 -10.02 -3.74
N LYS A 49 -3.25 -9.49 -3.69
CA LYS A 49 -2.95 -8.10 -4.03
C LYS A 49 -2.72 -7.98 -5.53
N SER A 50 -3.23 -6.91 -6.14
CA SER A 50 -2.86 -6.58 -7.52
C SER A 50 -1.37 -6.20 -7.60
N GLU A 51 -0.77 -6.25 -8.78
CA GLU A 51 0.60 -5.79 -8.99
C GLU A 51 0.76 -4.30 -8.60
N GLY A 52 -0.25 -3.48 -8.85
CA GLY A 52 -0.27 -2.07 -8.43
C GLY A 52 -0.25 -1.89 -6.92
N ASP A 53 -1.01 -2.70 -6.17
CA ASP A 53 -1.03 -2.67 -4.69
C ASP A 53 0.29 -3.15 -4.09
N LYS A 54 0.95 -4.11 -4.74
CA LYS A 54 2.30 -4.56 -4.32
C LYS A 54 3.32 -3.44 -4.53
N MET A 55 3.27 -2.76 -5.68
CA MET A 55 4.16 -1.65 -6.01
C MET A 55 3.99 -0.48 -5.03
N SER A 56 2.75 -0.11 -4.69
CA SER A 56 2.47 1.02 -3.78
C SER A 56 2.90 0.77 -2.33
N GLN A 57 2.98 -0.49 -1.92
CA GLN A 57 3.42 -0.88 -0.57
C GLN A 57 4.94 -1.03 -0.43
N LEU A 58 5.71 -0.88 -1.51
CA LEU A 58 7.16 -0.85 -1.40
C LEU A 58 7.57 0.32 -0.50
N ASP A 59 8.47 0.04 0.45
CA ASP A 59 8.85 0.97 1.51
C ASP A 59 9.29 2.33 0.90
N PRO A 60 8.69 3.46 1.34
CA PRO A 60 9.06 4.80 0.91
C PRO A 60 10.55 5.09 1.00
N LYS A 61 11.28 4.38 1.86
CA LYS A 61 12.73 4.41 1.96
C LYS A 61 13.42 4.09 0.62
N TYR A 62 13.00 3.04 -0.08
CA TYR A 62 13.65 2.61 -1.32
C TYR A 62 13.42 3.61 -2.45
N TYR A 63 12.19 4.15 -2.57
CA TYR A 63 11.91 5.23 -3.51
C TYR A 63 12.82 6.44 -3.28
N LYS A 64 12.93 6.91 -2.03
CA LYS A 64 13.82 8.04 -1.68
C LYS A 64 15.28 7.76 -1.99
N MET A 65 15.75 6.52 -1.76
CA MET A 65 17.13 6.14 -2.09
C MET A 65 17.37 6.17 -3.60
N VAL A 66 16.42 5.66 -4.40
CA VAL A 66 16.50 5.68 -5.87
C VAL A 66 16.47 7.11 -6.38
N ASP A 67 15.55 7.94 -5.91
CA ASP A 67 15.44 9.36 -6.29
C ASP A 67 16.71 10.13 -5.95
N GLN A 68 17.28 9.90 -4.76
CA GLN A 68 18.54 10.54 -4.34
C GLN A 68 19.73 10.07 -5.19
N ALA A 69 19.78 8.79 -5.56
CA ALA A 69 20.81 8.27 -6.45
C ALA A 69 20.69 8.86 -7.86
N LEU A 70 19.47 8.93 -8.41
CA LEU A 70 19.19 9.57 -9.69
C LEU A 70 19.56 11.05 -9.69
N ALA A 71 19.24 11.78 -8.62
CA ALA A 71 19.59 13.20 -8.50
C ALA A 71 21.10 13.47 -8.46
N ARG A 72 21.91 12.49 -8.03
CA ARG A 72 23.37 12.57 -7.98
C ARG A 72 24.04 12.03 -9.25
N ALA A 73 23.32 11.28 -10.07
CA ALA A 73 23.86 10.67 -11.27
C ALA A 73 24.19 11.74 -12.33
N PRO A 74 25.16 11.48 -13.23
CA PRO A 74 25.39 12.30 -14.40
C PRO A 74 24.10 12.46 -15.22
N LYS A 75 23.95 13.62 -15.86
CA LYS A 75 22.72 13.94 -16.62
C LYS A 75 22.42 12.93 -17.73
N ASP A 76 23.45 12.27 -18.27
CA ASP A 76 23.33 11.27 -19.34
C ASP A 76 22.72 9.94 -18.86
N THR A 77 22.58 9.72 -17.55
CA THR A 77 21.98 8.51 -16.97
C THR A 77 20.46 8.65 -16.76
N ASP A 78 19.91 9.87 -16.83
CA ASP A 78 18.46 10.09 -16.72
C ASP A 78 17.78 9.62 -18.04
N PRO A 79 16.89 8.61 -18.01
CA PRO A 79 16.20 8.13 -19.21
C PRO A 79 15.38 9.23 -19.91
N GLU A 80 14.96 10.26 -19.17
CA GLU A 80 14.22 11.40 -19.70
C GLU A 80 15.12 12.55 -20.19
N HIS A 81 16.45 12.40 -20.10
CA HIS A 81 17.40 13.46 -20.45
C HIS A 81 17.18 14.01 -21.87
N HIS A 82 17.09 13.11 -22.84
CA HIS A 82 16.89 13.47 -24.24
C HIS A 82 15.46 13.94 -24.51
N LEU A 83 14.46 13.32 -23.88
CA LEU A 83 13.05 13.68 -24.04
C LEU A 83 12.76 15.10 -23.53
N ARG A 84 13.33 15.51 -22.40
CA ARG A 84 13.16 16.89 -21.88
C ARG A 84 13.77 17.96 -22.78
N LYS A 85 14.86 17.61 -23.46
CA LYS A 85 15.52 18.48 -24.43
C LYS A 85 14.74 18.55 -25.74
N MET A 86 13.88 17.60 -26.08
CA MET A 86 13.10 17.64 -27.31
C MET A 86 12.00 18.72 -27.28
N VAL A 87 11.63 19.17 -28.48
CA VAL A 87 10.47 20.05 -28.69
C VAL A 87 9.21 19.18 -28.68
N PRO A 88 8.13 19.57 -27.98
CA PRO A 88 6.87 18.86 -28.04
C PRO A 88 6.36 18.76 -29.49
N PHE A 89 5.81 17.62 -29.88
CA PHE A 89 5.31 17.41 -31.25
C PHE A 89 4.25 18.45 -31.69
N SER A 90 3.50 19.02 -30.75
CA SER A 90 2.54 20.11 -31.02
C SER A 90 3.20 21.42 -31.44
N GLN A 91 4.47 21.62 -31.12
CA GLN A 91 5.26 22.82 -31.42
C GLN A 91 6.37 22.55 -32.44
N ALA A 92 6.49 21.31 -32.92
CA ALA A 92 7.47 20.92 -33.92
C ALA A 92 7.09 21.48 -35.31
N LYS A 93 8.10 21.77 -36.13
CA LYS A 93 7.89 22.19 -37.52
C LYS A 93 7.33 21.02 -38.35
N GLU A 94 6.40 21.30 -39.27
CA GLU A 94 5.79 20.26 -40.12
C GLU A 94 6.76 19.64 -41.14
N THR A 95 7.82 20.37 -41.52
CA THR A 95 8.89 19.85 -42.38
C THR A 95 10.26 20.28 -41.84
N GLY A 96 11.25 19.40 -41.96
CA GLY A 96 12.59 19.57 -41.40
C GLY A 96 12.82 18.78 -40.11
N GLU A 97 14.03 18.88 -39.57
CA GLU A 97 14.54 18.05 -38.47
C GLU A 97 14.18 18.64 -37.08
N PRO A 98 13.32 18.00 -36.25
CA PRO A 98 12.94 18.51 -34.94
C PRO A 98 13.87 17.96 -33.85
N TYR A 99 15.04 18.56 -33.64
CA TYR A 99 15.99 18.04 -32.65
C TYR A 99 16.48 19.12 -31.71
N PHE A 100 15.90 19.06 -30.52
CA PHE A 100 16.29 19.75 -29.29
C PHE A 100 15.97 21.25 -29.20
N LYS A 101 15.64 21.70 -27.98
CA LYS A 101 15.51 23.12 -27.61
C LYS A 101 16.92 23.73 -27.58
N ASP A 102 17.09 24.89 -28.21
CA ASP A 102 18.33 25.68 -28.16
C ASP A 102 18.73 26.05 -26.71
#